data_AF-A0A7W6CFT1-F1
#
_entry.id   AF-A0A7W6CFT1-F1
#
_cell.length_a   1.000
_cell.length_b   1.000
_cell.length_c   1.000
_cell.angle_alpha   90.00
_cell.angle_beta   90.00
_cell.angle_gamma   90.00
#
_symmetry.space_group_name_H-M   'P 1'
#
loop_
_entity.id
_entity.type
_entity.pdbx_description
1 polymer ?
#
loop_
_entity_poly.entity_id
_entity_poly.type
_entity_poly.pdbx_seq_one_letter_code
_entity_poly.pdbx_strand_id
1 'polypeptide(L)'
;MGFSLMRKGLVVAGLLGAAASLPALADVKAGADAWGRGDFPAAIREWQPLADKGDPDAQFNMAQAYKLGRGVPQDLTRAEMLYAKAAAQGHLQAGDNYGLLLFQRGQHAAALPYIRAASDRGDPRSQYLMGLAYFNADGVNKDWVRAYALESLAAQPSSGAPGLPQAKAALGEMDKYVAIEDRQRAISLATELAAQVEANRQRQLAAFDLGTPNPPVVATPAPERPMPVRAMPTGMAGNMRPVTVATREPAPRPALATPTGLPPAPAPRVMASTPRPAPMAVAVAAPVPQPIPAPKPTPAPKPVPHAAPVGGPWKLQLGAFGVAGNADALWTKVKSMPEIAGHPRANVPVGKVTRLLATGYSEESAQSACRKLTGAGLSCMAVKD
;
A
#
# COMPACT_ATOMS: atom_id res chain seq x y z
N MET A 1 7.52 -65.85 68.71
CA MET A 1 8.64 -65.99 67.74
C MET A 1 8.13 -65.53 66.39
N GLY A 2 8.71 -64.47 65.83
CA GLY A 2 8.17 -63.74 64.67
C GLY A 2 8.72 -64.21 63.31
N PHE A 3 8.08 -63.73 62.24
CA PHE A 3 8.56 -63.49 60.87
C PHE A 3 7.44 -62.70 60.16
N SER A 4 7.56 -61.40 59.92
CA SER A 4 8.24 -60.68 58.82
C SER A 4 7.60 -60.84 57.41
N LEU A 5 6.97 -59.73 57.00
CA LEU A 5 6.69 -59.15 55.68
C LEU A 5 6.82 -59.97 54.38
N MET A 6 5.81 -59.82 53.49
CA MET A 6 6.05 -59.38 52.11
C MET A 6 4.80 -58.78 51.43
N ARG A 7 4.84 -57.48 51.18
CA ARG A 7 3.93 -56.72 50.29
C ARG A 7 4.18 -57.15 48.84
N LYS A 8 3.15 -57.59 48.12
CA LYS A 8 3.17 -57.68 46.65
C LYS A 8 2.68 -56.36 46.07
N GLY A 9 3.57 -55.65 45.37
CA GLY A 9 3.26 -54.43 44.62
C GLY A 9 2.47 -54.75 43.36
N LEU A 10 1.39 -54.01 43.14
CA LEU A 10 0.63 -53.98 41.90
C LEU A 10 1.27 -52.93 40.98
N VAL A 11 1.89 -53.37 39.88
CA VAL A 11 2.38 -52.47 38.83
C VAL A 11 1.19 -52.05 37.99
N VAL A 12 0.74 -50.81 38.15
CA VAL A 12 -0.22 -50.17 37.24
C VAL A 12 0.56 -49.69 36.01
N ALA A 13 0.35 -50.35 34.88
CA ALA A 13 0.86 -49.92 33.59
C ALA A 13 0.12 -48.64 33.15
N GLY A 14 0.82 -47.50 33.19
CA GLY A 14 0.31 -46.23 32.68
C GLY A 14 0.28 -46.21 31.15
N LEU A 15 -0.93 -46.16 30.57
CA LEU A 15 -1.13 -45.77 29.19
C LEU A 15 -0.89 -44.27 29.06
N LEU A 16 0.32 -43.90 28.63
CA LEU A 16 0.62 -42.55 28.14
C LEU A 16 -0.13 -42.34 26.82
N GLY A 17 -1.23 -41.60 26.88
CA GLY A 17 -1.94 -41.09 25.71
C GLY A 17 -1.05 -40.11 24.95
N ALA A 18 -0.56 -40.50 23.77
CA ALA A 18 0.07 -39.60 22.84
C ALA A 18 -1.00 -38.62 22.31
N ALA A 19 -0.97 -37.38 22.80
CA ALA A 19 -1.69 -36.28 22.19
C ALA A 19 -1.05 -36.02 20.81
N ALA A 20 -1.62 -36.59 19.76
CA ALA A 20 -1.28 -36.21 18.40
C ALA A 20 -1.73 -34.77 18.18
N SER A 21 -0.80 -33.82 18.25
CA SER A 21 -1.06 -32.45 17.81
C SER A 21 -1.39 -32.50 16.32
N LEU A 22 -2.66 -32.25 15.98
CA LEU A 22 -3.07 -32.03 14.60
C LEU A 22 -2.17 -30.94 14.01
N PRO A 23 -1.60 -31.12 12.81
CA PRO A 23 -0.81 -30.08 12.19
C PRO A 23 -1.69 -28.83 12.06
N ALA A 24 -1.23 -27.72 12.63
CA ALA A 24 -1.87 -26.43 12.48
C ALA A 24 -2.07 -26.19 10.98
N LEU A 25 -3.30 -25.84 10.57
CA LEU A 25 -3.57 -25.47 9.19
C LEU A 25 -2.66 -24.31 8.83
N ALA A 26 -2.01 -24.43 7.68
CA ALA A 26 -1.14 -23.37 7.16
C ALA A 26 -1.90 -22.04 7.07
N ASP A 27 -1.26 -20.96 7.50
CA ASP A 27 -1.82 -19.61 7.52
C ASP A 27 -0.82 -18.59 6.94
N VAL A 28 -1.29 -17.70 6.06
CA VAL A 28 -0.45 -16.68 5.41
C VAL A 28 0.21 -15.80 6.47
N LYS A 29 -0.55 -15.44 7.51
CA LYS A 29 -0.06 -14.59 8.60
C LYS A 29 0.99 -15.33 9.43
N ALA A 30 0.79 -16.60 9.77
CA ALA A 30 1.82 -17.40 10.46
C ALA A 30 3.15 -17.40 9.69
N GLY A 31 3.12 -17.55 8.36
CA GLY A 31 4.32 -17.46 7.53
C GLY A 31 4.94 -16.06 7.52
N ALA A 32 4.12 -14.99 7.47
CA ALA A 32 4.60 -13.62 7.54
C ALA A 32 5.26 -13.29 8.89
N ASP A 33 4.68 -13.78 9.99
CA ASP A 33 5.24 -13.63 11.32
C ASP A 33 6.58 -14.38 11.44
N ALA A 34 6.69 -15.58 10.86
CA ALA A 34 7.96 -16.33 10.80
C ALA A 34 9.02 -15.60 9.99
N TRP A 35 8.66 -15.06 8.82
CA TRP A 35 9.54 -14.25 7.99
C TRP A 35 10.05 -13.00 8.72
N GLY A 36 9.17 -12.30 9.44
CA GLY A 36 9.51 -11.13 10.24
C GLY A 36 10.55 -11.41 11.34
N ARG A 37 10.58 -12.65 11.86
CA ARG A 37 11.60 -13.12 12.82
C ARG A 37 12.87 -13.66 12.15
N GLY A 38 12.93 -13.69 10.82
CA GLY A 38 14.05 -14.24 10.06
C GLY A 38 14.04 -15.77 9.94
N ASP A 39 12.99 -16.45 10.41
CA ASP A 39 12.82 -17.90 10.22
C ASP A 39 12.22 -18.18 8.83
N PHE A 40 13.06 -17.98 7.81
CA PHE A 40 12.64 -18.18 6.43
C PHE A 40 12.21 -19.62 6.15
N PRO A 41 12.88 -20.69 6.63
CA PRO A 41 12.39 -22.05 6.44
C PRO A 41 10.99 -22.28 7.01
N ALA A 42 10.66 -21.74 8.19
CA ALA A 42 9.29 -21.83 8.70
C ALA A 42 8.29 -21.05 7.84
N ALA A 43 8.64 -19.83 7.41
CA ALA A 43 7.79 -19.06 6.51
C ALA A 43 7.44 -19.83 5.22
N ILE A 44 8.41 -20.51 4.63
CA ILE A 44 8.20 -21.35 3.43
C ILE A 44 7.29 -22.54 3.72
N ARG A 45 7.46 -23.21 4.87
CA ARG A 45 6.56 -24.32 5.26
C ARG A 45 5.10 -23.89 5.38
N GLU A 46 4.86 -22.67 5.89
CA GLU A 46 3.50 -22.12 5.98
C GLU A 46 2.97 -21.66 4.62
N TRP A 47 3.76 -20.96 3.83
CA TRP A 47 3.29 -20.37 2.58
C TRP A 47 3.17 -21.34 1.42
N GLN A 48 4.09 -22.30 1.28
CA GLN A 48 4.10 -23.23 0.15
C GLN A 48 2.76 -23.95 -0.09
N PRO A 49 2.14 -24.62 0.92
CA PRO A 49 0.88 -25.32 0.70
C PRO A 49 -0.28 -24.38 0.35
N LEU A 50 -0.25 -23.13 0.79
CA LEU A 50 -1.26 -22.11 0.46
C LEU A 50 -1.06 -21.59 -0.97
N ALA A 51 0.18 -21.32 -1.35
CA ALA A 51 0.54 -20.89 -2.69
C ALA A 51 0.16 -21.95 -3.74
N ASP A 52 0.38 -23.23 -3.42
CA ASP A 52 0.01 -24.37 -4.26
C ASP A 52 -1.52 -24.51 -4.41
N LYS A 53 -2.28 -24.09 -3.40
CA LYS A 53 -3.76 -24.02 -3.45
C LYS A 53 -4.29 -22.77 -4.14
N GLY A 54 -3.42 -21.87 -4.58
CA GLY A 54 -3.81 -20.67 -5.31
C GLY A 54 -3.89 -19.39 -4.49
N ASP A 55 -3.60 -19.43 -3.18
CA ASP A 55 -3.72 -18.24 -2.32
C ASP A 55 -2.80 -17.11 -2.84
N PRO A 56 -3.34 -15.94 -3.22
CA PRO A 56 -2.57 -14.90 -3.89
C PRO A 56 -1.53 -14.25 -2.97
N ASP A 57 -1.80 -14.13 -1.67
CA ASP A 57 -0.86 -13.55 -0.70
C ASP A 57 0.31 -14.51 -0.46
N ALA A 58 0.03 -15.80 -0.32
CA ALA A 58 1.06 -16.84 -0.22
C ALA A 58 1.89 -16.94 -1.50
N GLN A 59 1.27 -16.85 -2.69
CA GLN A 59 1.98 -16.80 -3.96
C GLN A 59 2.92 -15.59 -4.04
N PHE A 60 2.46 -14.40 -3.65
CA PHE A 60 3.30 -13.21 -3.56
C PHE A 60 4.48 -13.41 -2.60
N ASN A 61 4.23 -13.95 -1.41
CA ASN A 61 5.26 -14.19 -0.40
C ASN A 61 6.30 -15.23 -0.87
N MET A 62 5.84 -16.32 -1.51
CA MET A 62 6.73 -17.30 -2.14
C MET A 62 7.54 -16.69 -3.29
N ALA A 63 6.95 -15.79 -4.09
CA ALA A 63 7.66 -15.07 -5.13
C ALA A 63 8.81 -14.22 -4.55
N GLN A 64 8.54 -13.52 -3.44
CA GLN A 64 9.54 -12.73 -2.73
C GLN A 64 10.67 -13.62 -2.18
N ALA A 65 10.33 -14.79 -1.64
CA ALA A 65 11.31 -15.76 -1.15
C ALA A 65 12.25 -16.26 -2.26
N TYR A 66 11.70 -16.65 -3.41
CA TYR A 66 12.48 -17.06 -4.58
C TYR A 66 13.30 -15.91 -5.16
N LYS A 67 12.76 -14.70 -5.21
CA LYS A 67 13.49 -13.52 -5.69
C LYS A 67 14.71 -13.21 -4.83
N LEU A 68 14.58 -13.35 -3.50
CA LEU A 68 15.62 -13.02 -2.53
C LEU A 68 16.52 -14.19 -2.16
N GLY A 69 16.19 -15.42 -2.56
CA GLY A 69 16.90 -16.63 -2.15
C GLY A 69 16.81 -16.90 -0.65
N ARG A 70 15.67 -16.60 -0.01
CA ARG A 70 15.48 -16.71 1.45
C ARG A 70 14.57 -17.88 1.78
N GLY A 71 15.10 -18.86 2.52
CA GLY A 71 14.38 -20.10 2.85
C GLY A 71 14.25 -21.09 1.68
N VAL A 72 14.47 -20.62 0.45
CA VAL A 72 14.56 -21.38 -0.80
C VAL A 72 15.72 -20.85 -1.64
N PRO A 73 16.33 -21.66 -2.53
CA PRO A 73 17.31 -21.16 -3.49
C PRO A 73 16.73 -20.03 -4.36
N GLN A 74 17.57 -19.08 -4.75
CA GLN A 74 17.13 -17.98 -5.61
C GLN A 74 16.70 -18.51 -6.99
N ASP A 75 15.49 -18.14 -7.41
CA ASP A 75 14.94 -18.53 -8.72
C ASP A 75 14.02 -17.41 -9.24
N LEU A 76 14.58 -16.53 -10.08
CA LEU A 76 13.84 -15.39 -10.63
C LEU A 76 12.70 -15.83 -11.56
N THR A 77 12.82 -16.98 -12.22
CA THR A 77 11.79 -17.51 -13.12
C THR A 77 10.58 -17.97 -12.32
N ARG A 78 10.79 -18.69 -11.21
CA ARG A 78 9.69 -19.07 -10.29
C ARG A 78 9.06 -17.84 -9.64
N ALA A 79 9.87 -16.88 -9.22
CA ALA A 79 9.37 -15.65 -8.64
C ALA A 79 8.43 -14.91 -9.63
N GLU A 80 8.86 -14.75 -10.88
CA GLU A 80 8.05 -14.13 -11.94
C GLU A 80 6.72 -14.87 -12.16
N MET A 81 6.75 -16.21 -12.28
CA MET A 81 5.52 -17.00 -12.44
C MET A 81 4.55 -16.81 -11.27
N LEU A 82 5.05 -16.78 -10.04
CA LEU A 82 4.23 -16.60 -8.85
C LEU A 82 3.68 -15.18 -8.74
N TYR A 83 4.47 -14.15 -9.07
CA TYR A 83 3.95 -12.78 -9.17
C TYR A 83 2.86 -12.68 -10.23
N ALA A 84 3.06 -13.27 -11.42
CA ALA A 84 2.07 -13.25 -12.49
C ALA A 84 0.75 -13.91 -12.05
N LYS A 85 0.82 -15.06 -11.38
CA LYS A 85 -0.36 -15.77 -10.83
C LYS A 85 -1.09 -14.93 -9.79
N ALA A 86 -0.39 -14.36 -8.81
CA ALA A 86 -1.00 -13.51 -7.79
C ALA A 86 -1.59 -12.22 -8.41
N ALA A 87 -0.89 -11.61 -9.36
CA ALA A 87 -1.35 -10.41 -10.07
C ALA A 87 -2.64 -10.68 -10.87
N ALA A 88 -2.74 -11.84 -11.54
CA ALA A 88 -3.94 -12.27 -12.26
C ALA A 88 -5.16 -12.44 -11.34
N GLN A 89 -4.93 -12.67 -10.05
CA GLN A 89 -5.96 -12.77 -9.01
C GLN A 89 -6.27 -11.43 -8.32
N GLY A 90 -5.66 -10.32 -8.76
CA GLY A 90 -5.92 -9.00 -8.18
C GLY A 90 -4.95 -8.60 -7.06
N HIS A 91 -3.88 -9.35 -6.81
CA HIS A 91 -2.89 -8.98 -5.78
C HIS A 91 -2.05 -7.78 -6.23
N LEU A 92 -2.30 -6.61 -5.63
CA LEU A 92 -1.70 -5.32 -6.01
C LEU A 92 -0.16 -5.35 -6.03
N GLN A 93 0.48 -5.76 -4.93
CA GLN A 93 1.94 -5.74 -4.85
C GLN A 93 2.59 -6.77 -5.79
N ALA A 94 1.88 -7.85 -6.14
CA ALA A 94 2.38 -8.83 -7.10
C ALA A 94 2.32 -8.25 -8.51
N GLY A 95 1.24 -7.53 -8.85
CA GLY A 95 1.13 -6.75 -10.07
C GLY A 95 2.25 -5.73 -10.23
N ASP A 96 2.58 -5.00 -9.16
CA ASP A 96 3.65 -4.00 -9.19
C ASP A 96 5.02 -4.64 -9.46
N ASN A 97 5.33 -5.73 -8.76
CA ASN A 97 6.58 -6.45 -8.99
C ASN A 97 6.62 -7.11 -10.36
N TYR A 98 5.49 -7.65 -10.84
CA TYR A 98 5.40 -8.27 -12.15
C TYR A 98 5.60 -7.25 -13.28
N GLY A 99 4.94 -6.09 -13.19
CA GLY A 99 5.13 -4.98 -14.14
C GLY A 99 6.58 -4.52 -14.20
N LEU A 100 7.24 -4.35 -13.04
CA LEU A 100 8.65 -3.98 -12.98
C LEU A 100 9.57 -5.04 -13.59
N LEU A 101 9.29 -6.33 -13.38
CA LEU A 101 10.05 -7.43 -13.97
C LEU A 101 9.89 -7.46 -15.50
N LEU A 102 8.67 -7.31 -16.01
CA LEU A 102 8.40 -7.23 -17.45
C LEU A 102 9.16 -6.05 -18.07
N PHE A 103 9.14 -4.89 -17.41
CA PHE A 103 9.85 -3.71 -17.88
C PHE A 103 11.36 -3.95 -17.94
N GLN A 104 11.96 -4.50 -16.88
CA GLN A 104 13.40 -4.82 -16.84
C GLN A 104 13.85 -5.80 -17.94
N ARG A 105 12.93 -6.67 -18.40
CA ARG A 105 13.18 -7.62 -19.49
C ARG A 105 12.95 -7.05 -20.89
N GLY A 106 12.65 -5.76 -21.01
CA GLY A 106 12.36 -5.11 -22.29
C GLY A 106 10.94 -5.37 -22.81
N GLN A 107 10.07 -6.00 -22.02
CA GLN A 107 8.68 -6.29 -22.41
C GLN A 107 7.76 -5.11 -22.07
N HIS A 108 8.13 -3.91 -22.52
CA HIS A 108 7.51 -2.65 -22.07
C HIS A 108 6.02 -2.59 -22.37
N ALA A 109 5.59 -3.05 -23.54
CA ALA A 109 4.16 -3.11 -23.90
C ALA A 109 3.33 -3.96 -22.92
N ALA A 110 3.86 -5.10 -22.47
CA ALA A 110 3.20 -5.95 -21.48
C ALA A 110 3.28 -5.36 -20.06
N ALA A 111 4.35 -4.61 -19.75
CA ALA A 111 4.54 -3.96 -18.47
C ALA A 111 3.62 -2.76 -18.25
N LEU A 112 3.40 -1.96 -19.30
CA LEU A 112 2.74 -0.64 -19.23
C LEU A 112 1.40 -0.63 -18.48
N PRO A 113 0.49 -1.59 -18.65
CA PRO A 113 -0.76 -1.60 -17.90
C PRO A 113 -0.55 -1.71 -16.38
N TYR A 114 0.42 -2.53 -15.95
CA TYR A 114 0.79 -2.68 -14.53
C TYR A 114 1.50 -1.44 -14.01
N ILE A 115 2.47 -0.91 -14.78
CA ILE A 115 3.22 0.29 -14.41
C ILE A 115 2.29 1.51 -14.29
N ARG A 116 1.34 1.67 -15.20
CA ARG A 116 0.31 2.71 -15.13
C ARG A 116 -0.54 2.56 -13.87
N ALA A 117 -1.09 1.38 -13.62
CA ALA A 117 -1.91 1.14 -12.44
C ALA A 117 -1.15 1.38 -11.12
N ALA A 118 0.13 1.05 -11.07
CA ALA A 118 0.99 1.32 -9.92
C ALA A 118 1.29 2.81 -9.75
N SER A 119 1.55 3.51 -10.86
CA SER A 119 1.73 4.98 -10.90
C SER A 119 0.48 5.71 -10.41
N ASP A 120 -0.72 5.25 -10.80
CA ASP A 120 -2.01 5.80 -10.36
C ASP A 120 -2.26 5.60 -8.86
N ARG A 121 -1.60 4.61 -8.24
CA ARG A 121 -1.57 4.41 -6.78
C ARG A 121 -0.42 5.15 -6.09
N GLY A 122 0.44 5.82 -6.85
CA GLY A 122 1.54 6.62 -6.33
C GLY A 122 2.82 5.84 -6.03
N ASP A 123 3.05 4.65 -6.60
CA ASP A 123 4.36 4.00 -6.49
C ASP A 123 5.42 4.87 -7.22
N PRO A 124 6.44 5.40 -6.51
CA PRO A 124 7.39 6.34 -7.11
C PRO A 124 8.20 5.73 -8.26
N ARG A 125 8.48 4.42 -8.21
CA ARG A 125 9.22 3.74 -9.29
C ARG A 125 8.39 3.67 -10.55
N SER A 126 7.09 3.43 -10.41
CA SER A 126 6.16 3.35 -11.52
C SER A 126 5.84 4.73 -12.08
N GLN A 127 5.76 5.77 -11.24
CA GLN A 127 5.70 7.17 -11.70
C GLN A 127 6.93 7.54 -12.52
N TYR A 128 8.14 7.18 -12.05
CA TYR A 128 9.39 7.35 -12.79
C TYR A 128 9.33 6.64 -14.16
N LEU A 129 8.93 5.36 -14.19
CA LEU A 129 8.84 4.61 -15.45
C LEU A 129 7.79 5.17 -16.41
N MET A 130 6.63 5.62 -15.91
CA MET A 130 5.65 6.31 -16.75
C MET A 130 6.18 7.65 -17.27
N GLY A 131 6.95 8.38 -16.45
CA GLY A 131 7.65 9.60 -16.85
C GLY A 131 8.55 9.38 -18.06
N LEU A 132 9.45 8.39 -17.97
CA LEU A 132 10.29 7.95 -19.08
C LEU A 132 9.48 7.51 -20.30
N ALA A 133 8.39 6.77 -20.10
CA ALA A 133 7.55 6.29 -21.20
C ALA A 133 6.93 7.45 -22.00
N TYR A 134 6.36 8.44 -21.31
CA TYR A 134 5.81 9.65 -21.95
C TYR A 134 6.90 10.53 -22.58
N PHE A 135 8.11 10.57 -21.99
CA PHE A 135 9.22 11.34 -22.56
C PHE A 135 9.74 10.73 -23.87
N ASN A 136 9.82 9.41 -23.93
CA ASN A 136 10.40 8.67 -25.06
C ASN A 136 9.38 8.16 -26.08
N ALA A 137 8.08 8.32 -25.83
CA ALA A 137 7.00 7.72 -26.62
C ALA A 137 7.04 6.18 -26.63
N ASP A 138 7.37 5.57 -25.49
CA ASP A 138 7.51 4.13 -25.34
C ASP A 138 6.17 3.51 -24.95
N GLY A 139 5.44 3.03 -25.95
CA GLY A 139 4.09 2.43 -25.80
C GLY A 139 3.00 3.41 -25.33
N VAL A 140 3.31 4.70 -25.24
CA VAL A 140 2.37 5.82 -25.03
C VAL A 140 2.72 6.96 -25.97
N ASN A 141 1.76 7.85 -26.26
CA ASN A 141 2.05 9.05 -27.03
C ASN A 141 2.99 9.97 -26.26
N LYS A 142 3.92 10.62 -26.96
CA LYS A 142 4.83 11.59 -26.35
C LYS A 142 4.03 12.71 -25.67
N ASP A 143 4.31 12.94 -24.39
CA ASP A 143 3.71 14.02 -23.58
C ASP A 143 4.75 14.52 -22.57
N TRP A 144 5.50 15.57 -22.95
CA TRP A 144 6.57 16.10 -22.10
C TRP A 144 6.07 16.77 -20.83
N VAL A 145 4.87 17.33 -20.84
CA VAL A 145 4.27 17.96 -19.65
C VAL A 145 3.94 16.88 -18.61
N ARG A 146 3.28 15.80 -19.05
CA ARG A 146 2.97 14.66 -18.20
C ARG A 146 4.20 13.89 -17.76
N ALA A 147 5.17 13.71 -18.66
CA ALA A 147 6.46 13.11 -18.30
C ALA A 147 7.09 13.88 -17.14
N TYR A 148 7.23 15.20 -17.29
CA TYR A 148 7.87 16.05 -16.30
C TYR A 148 7.09 16.06 -14.98
N ALA A 149 5.75 16.04 -15.03
CA ALA A 149 4.89 15.98 -13.86
C ALA A 149 5.09 14.67 -13.07
N LEU A 150 5.13 13.53 -13.76
CA LEU A 150 5.33 12.22 -13.14
C LEU A 150 6.73 12.06 -12.55
N GLU A 151 7.76 12.54 -13.25
CA GLU A 151 9.14 12.59 -12.76
C GLU A 151 9.27 13.49 -11.52
N SER A 152 8.54 14.62 -11.51
CA SER A 152 8.47 15.52 -10.36
C SER A 152 7.83 14.85 -9.14
N LEU A 153 6.80 14.03 -9.33
CA LEU A 153 6.19 13.24 -8.25
C LEU A 153 7.14 12.15 -7.75
N ALA A 154 7.77 11.41 -8.66
CA ALA A 154 8.72 10.35 -8.32
C ALA A 154 9.96 10.88 -7.56
N ALA A 155 10.39 12.11 -7.83
CA ALA A 155 11.51 12.76 -7.17
C ALA A 155 11.18 13.32 -5.77
N GLN A 156 9.89 13.44 -5.42
CA GLN A 156 9.45 13.98 -4.14
C GLN A 156 9.32 12.86 -3.09
N PRO A 157 9.54 13.17 -1.80
CA PRO A 157 9.22 12.23 -0.73
C PRO A 157 7.72 11.91 -0.71
N SER A 158 7.40 10.63 -0.53
CA SER A 158 6.03 10.17 -0.30
C SER A 158 5.92 9.53 1.09
N SER A 159 4.71 9.18 1.54
CA SER A 159 4.46 8.69 2.89
C SER A 159 5.32 7.47 3.24
N GLY A 160 6.43 7.70 3.96
CA GLY A 160 7.35 6.66 4.43
C GLY A 160 8.48 6.29 3.47
N ALA A 161 8.66 6.98 2.34
CA ALA A 161 9.76 6.74 1.41
C ALA A 161 10.42 8.05 0.93
N PRO A 162 11.77 8.11 0.85
CA PRO A 162 12.44 9.22 0.20
C PRO A 162 12.10 9.24 -1.30
N GLY A 163 12.13 10.43 -1.89
CA GLY A 163 12.01 10.58 -3.34
C GLY A 163 13.15 9.89 -4.08
N LEU A 164 12.91 9.50 -5.33
CA LEU A 164 13.88 8.75 -6.12
C LEU A 164 15.01 9.66 -6.64
N PRO A 165 16.28 9.38 -6.31
CA PRO A 165 17.41 10.15 -6.82
C PRO A 165 17.49 10.12 -8.36
N GLN A 166 17.20 8.98 -8.98
CA GLN A 166 17.15 8.85 -10.44
C GLN A 166 16.07 9.72 -11.10
N ALA A 167 14.92 9.94 -10.45
CA ALA A 167 13.89 10.84 -10.99
C ALA A 167 14.37 12.30 -10.93
N LYS A 168 15.02 12.69 -9.83
CA LYS A 168 15.65 14.02 -9.73
C LYS A 168 16.72 14.24 -10.81
N ALA A 169 17.55 13.23 -11.08
CA ALA A 169 18.54 13.28 -12.15
C ALA A 169 17.87 13.37 -13.54
N ALA A 170 16.80 12.59 -13.77
CA ALA A 170 16.03 12.63 -15.00
C ALA A 170 15.44 14.02 -15.27
N LEU A 171 14.90 14.71 -14.25
CA LEU A 171 14.42 16.09 -14.39
C LEU A 171 15.51 17.05 -14.89
N GLY A 172 16.75 16.92 -14.37
CA GLY A 172 17.88 17.73 -14.83
C GLY A 172 18.28 17.46 -16.29
N GLU A 173 18.09 16.23 -16.77
CA GLU A 173 18.26 15.92 -18.19
C GLU A 173 17.09 16.44 -19.03
N MET A 174 15.86 16.34 -18.53
CA MET A 174 14.66 16.84 -19.21
C MET A 174 14.68 18.35 -19.36
N ASP A 175 15.24 19.09 -18.41
CA ASP A 175 15.38 20.55 -18.45
C ASP A 175 16.13 21.07 -19.71
N LYS A 176 16.93 20.21 -20.36
CA LYS A 176 17.62 20.52 -21.61
C LYS A 176 16.70 20.52 -22.83
N TYR A 177 15.55 19.84 -22.73
CA TYR A 177 14.63 19.58 -23.85
C TYR A 177 13.23 20.18 -23.62
N VAL A 178 12.78 20.22 -22.37
CA VAL A 178 11.42 20.66 -22.00
C VAL A 178 11.42 22.17 -21.75
N ALA A 179 10.63 22.89 -22.55
CA ALA A 179 10.48 24.35 -22.45
C ALA A 179 10.01 24.78 -21.04
N ILE A 180 10.37 26.00 -20.62
CA ILE A 180 10.01 26.49 -19.28
C ILE A 180 8.48 26.58 -19.11
N GLU A 181 7.75 26.91 -20.17
CA GLU A 181 6.29 26.98 -20.18
C GLU A 181 5.68 25.58 -19.97
N ASP A 182 6.29 24.55 -20.53
CA ASP A 182 5.85 23.16 -20.39
C ASP A 182 6.12 22.65 -18.97
N ARG A 183 7.27 23.00 -18.39
CA ARG A 183 7.60 22.72 -16.99
C ARG A 183 6.64 23.41 -16.02
N GLN A 184 6.23 24.64 -16.31
CA GLN A 184 5.20 25.33 -15.52
C GLN A 184 3.85 24.61 -15.57
N ARG A 185 3.41 24.16 -16.76
CA ARG A 185 2.19 23.34 -16.88
C ARG A 185 2.33 22.00 -16.14
N ALA A 186 3.52 21.42 -16.13
CA ALA A 186 3.80 20.17 -15.43
C ALA A 186 3.64 20.29 -13.91
N ILE A 187 3.91 21.46 -13.32
CA ILE A 187 3.67 21.72 -11.90
C ILE A 187 2.19 21.57 -11.57
N SER A 188 1.31 22.23 -12.33
CA SER A 188 -0.15 22.11 -12.14
C SER A 188 -0.63 20.68 -12.33
N LEU A 189 -0.17 20.00 -13.38
CA LEU A 189 -0.51 18.62 -13.64
C LEU A 189 -0.01 17.68 -12.53
N ALA A 190 1.19 17.90 -11.99
CA ALA A 190 1.71 17.12 -10.87
C ALA A 190 0.81 17.24 -9.62
N THR A 191 0.33 18.44 -9.32
CA THR A 191 -0.65 18.65 -8.23
C THR A 191 -1.94 17.88 -8.48
N GLU A 192 -2.48 17.92 -9.70
CA GLU A 192 -3.69 17.16 -10.06
C GLU A 192 -3.48 15.65 -9.95
N LEU A 193 -2.35 15.14 -10.43
CA LEU A 193 -1.99 13.72 -10.34
C LEU A 193 -1.81 13.28 -8.89
N ALA A 194 -1.16 14.10 -8.05
CA ALA A 194 -1.03 13.82 -6.61
C ALA A 194 -2.40 13.75 -5.92
N ALA A 195 -3.32 14.65 -6.24
CA ALA A 195 -4.68 14.63 -5.73
C ALA A 195 -5.44 13.37 -6.17
N GLN A 196 -5.24 12.91 -7.42
CA GLN A 196 -5.83 11.67 -7.93
C GLN A 196 -5.28 10.43 -7.21
N VAL A 197 -3.96 10.38 -6.97
CA VAL A 197 -3.31 9.31 -6.19
C VAL A 197 -3.92 9.23 -4.79
N GLU A 198 -4.07 10.37 -4.11
CA GLU A 198 -4.66 10.42 -2.78
C GLU A 198 -6.13 9.96 -2.82
N ALA A 199 -6.92 10.43 -3.79
CA ALA A 199 -8.29 9.97 -3.97
C ALA A 199 -8.39 8.46 -4.24
N ASN A 200 -7.46 7.89 -5.03
CA ASN A 200 -7.35 6.45 -5.26
C ASN A 200 -7.07 5.68 -3.97
N ARG A 201 -6.13 6.17 -3.16
CA ARG A 201 -5.78 5.57 -1.87
C ARG A 201 -6.98 5.57 -0.91
N GLN A 202 -7.71 6.68 -0.83
CA GLN A 202 -8.92 6.78 -0.02
C GLN A 202 -10.01 5.80 -0.48
N ARG A 203 -10.20 5.65 -1.80
CA ARG A 203 -11.13 4.65 -2.36
C ARG A 203 -10.75 3.21 -1.99
N GLN A 204 -9.46 2.88 -1.98
CA GLN A 204 -9.00 1.54 -1.62
C GLN A 204 -9.19 1.24 -0.13
N LEU A 205 -8.90 2.21 0.74
CA LEU A 205 -9.20 2.10 2.17
C LEU A 205 -10.70 1.94 2.41
N ALA A 206 -11.52 2.69 1.67
CA ALA A 206 -12.96 2.52 1.67
C ALA A 206 -13.42 1.13 1.24
N ALA A 207 -12.84 0.61 0.16
CA ALA A 207 -13.17 -0.72 -0.31
C ALA A 207 -12.85 -1.80 0.75
N PHE A 208 -11.69 -1.68 1.40
CA PHE A 208 -11.28 -2.57 2.49
C PHE A 208 -12.23 -2.52 3.68
N ASP A 209 -12.56 -1.33 4.18
CA ASP A 209 -13.48 -1.14 5.33
C ASP A 209 -14.89 -1.72 5.05
N LEU A 210 -15.33 -1.69 3.79
CA LEU A 210 -16.63 -2.18 3.36
C LEU A 210 -16.63 -3.67 2.97
N GLY A 211 -15.46 -4.33 2.98
CA GLY A 211 -15.31 -5.71 2.52
C GLY A 211 -15.60 -5.88 1.03
N THR A 212 -15.49 -4.81 0.24
CA THR A 212 -15.67 -4.87 -1.22
C THR A 212 -14.34 -5.21 -1.89
N PRO A 213 -14.36 -5.99 -2.98
CA PRO A 213 -13.14 -6.31 -3.72
C PRO A 213 -12.39 -5.04 -4.15
N ASN A 214 -11.05 -5.08 -4.04
CA ASN A 214 -10.22 -4.02 -4.59
C ASN A 214 -10.41 -3.92 -6.12
N PRO A 215 -10.29 -2.72 -6.70
CA PRO A 215 -10.28 -2.58 -8.15
C PRO A 215 -9.14 -3.41 -8.76
N PRO A 216 -9.32 -3.89 -10.00
CA PRO A 216 -8.37 -4.79 -10.64
C PRO A 216 -6.96 -4.18 -10.74
N VAL A 217 -5.95 -5.05 -10.63
CA VAL A 217 -4.51 -4.71 -10.71
C VAL A 217 -4.16 -3.98 -12.01
N VAL A 218 -4.86 -4.31 -13.10
CA VAL A 218 -4.85 -3.58 -14.35
C VAL A 218 -6.27 -3.06 -14.57
N ALA A 219 -6.45 -1.76 -14.42
CA ALA A 219 -7.71 -1.11 -14.77
C ALA A 219 -7.71 -0.71 -16.25
N THR A 220 -8.88 -0.72 -16.89
CA THR A 220 -9.07 -0.08 -18.19
C THR A 220 -8.70 1.40 -18.05
N PRO A 221 -7.78 1.93 -18.88
CA PRO A 221 -7.36 3.32 -18.72
C PRO A 221 -8.58 4.24 -18.87
N ALA A 222 -8.77 5.13 -17.91
CA ALA A 222 -9.66 6.28 -18.10
C ALA A 222 -9.16 7.04 -19.33
N PRO A 223 -10.06 7.59 -20.18
CA PRO A 223 -9.64 8.34 -21.35
C PRO A 223 -8.71 9.48 -20.91
N GLU A 224 -7.44 9.36 -21.24
CA GLU A 224 -6.45 10.42 -21.07
C GLU A 224 -6.97 11.58 -21.90
N ARG A 225 -7.41 12.67 -21.25
CA ARG A 225 -7.79 13.88 -21.98
C ARG A 225 -6.50 14.40 -22.63
N PRO A 226 -6.38 14.37 -23.97
CA PRO A 226 -5.21 14.95 -24.60
C PRO A 226 -5.22 16.44 -24.28
N MET A 227 -4.14 16.92 -23.68
CA MET A 227 -3.88 18.36 -23.65
C MET A 227 -3.75 18.82 -25.11
N PRO A 228 -4.30 19.97 -25.50
CA PRO A 228 -4.15 20.46 -26.86
C PRO A 228 -2.66 20.65 -27.15
N VAL A 229 -2.12 19.78 -28.00
CA VAL A 229 -0.77 19.92 -28.52
C VAL A 229 -0.82 21.12 -29.46
N ARG A 230 -0.31 22.27 -29.01
CA ARG A 230 -0.17 23.41 -29.91
C ARG A 230 0.90 23.04 -30.93
N ALA A 231 0.50 22.93 -32.20
CA ALA A 231 1.43 22.75 -33.30
C ALA A 231 2.54 23.80 -33.17
N MET A 232 3.79 23.35 -33.24
CA MET A 232 4.93 24.26 -33.26
C MET A 232 4.71 25.30 -34.38
N PRO A 233 5.12 26.57 -34.20
CA PRO A 233 5.03 27.54 -35.27
C PRO A 233 5.83 27.01 -36.48
N THR A 234 5.11 26.75 -37.57
CA THR A 234 5.68 26.53 -38.91
C THR A 234 6.45 27.78 -39.31
N GLY A 235 7.75 27.75 -39.06
CA GLY A 235 8.57 28.94 -39.23
C GLY A 235 10.06 28.67 -39.23
N MET A 236 10.50 27.53 -39.78
CA MET A 236 11.85 27.36 -40.36
C MET A 236 11.79 26.31 -41.48
N ALA A 237 10.99 26.58 -42.51
CA ALA A 237 11.14 25.93 -43.82
C ALA A 237 12.14 26.77 -44.62
N GLY A 238 13.41 26.41 -44.52
CA GLY A 238 14.50 27.03 -45.28
C GLY A 238 15.56 26.00 -45.62
N ASN A 239 15.42 25.40 -46.80
CA ASN A 239 16.37 24.55 -47.52
C ASN A 239 16.76 23.20 -46.89
N MET A 240 15.94 22.18 -47.14
CA MET A 240 16.46 20.84 -47.39
C MET A 240 15.92 20.33 -48.73
N ARG A 241 16.83 20.14 -49.70
CA ARG A 241 16.55 19.47 -50.97
C ARG A 241 16.23 18.00 -50.71
N PRO A 242 15.35 17.36 -51.51
CA PRO A 242 15.07 15.95 -51.36
C PRO A 242 16.31 15.14 -51.74
N VAL A 243 16.89 14.41 -50.77
CA VAL A 243 17.90 13.40 -51.06
C VAL A 243 17.16 12.15 -51.51
N THR A 244 17.28 11.83 -52.79
CA THR A 244 16.92 10.54 -53.40
C THR A 244 17.56 9.40 -52.63
N VAL A 245 16.73 8.46 -52.17
CA VAL A 245 17.16 7.21 -51.53
C VAL A 245 17.83 6.33 -52.58
N ALA A 246 19.15 6.23 -52.53
CA ALA A 246 19.89 5.16 -53.19
C ALA A 246 20.01 3.97 -52.21
N THR A 247 19.50 2.82 -52.62
CA THR A 247 19.67 1.54 -51.95
C THR A 247 21.15 1.21 -51.79
N ARG A 248 21.61 1.09 -50.54
CA ARG A 248 22.93 0.54 -50.20
C ARG A 248 22.78 -0.53 -49.12
N GLU A 249 23.44 -1.65 -49.39
CA GLU A 249 23.58 -2.88 -48.59
C GLU A 249 23.97 -2.61 -47.12
N PRO A 250 23.51 -3.43 -46.14
CA PRO A 250 23.58 -3.07 -44.72
C PRO A 250 24.99 -3.24 -44.15
N ALA A 251 25.56 -2.13 -43.65
CA ALA A 251 26.75 -2.13 -42.80
C ALA A 251 26.43 -2.64 -41.37
N PRO A 252 27.40 -3.21 -40.63
CA PRO A 252 27.13 -3.92 -39.39
C PRO A 252 26.73 -2.96 -38.26
N ARG A 253 25.80 -3.44 -37.43
CA ARG A 253 25.22 -2.72 -36.28
C ARG A 253 26.30 -2.30 -35.28
N PRO A 254 26.30 -1.06 -34.75
CA PRO A 254 27.07 -0.76 -33.55
C PRO A 254 26.47 -1.50 -32.34
N ALA A 255 27.35 -2.04 -31.51
CA ALA A 255 27.00 -2.80 -30.31
C ALA A 255 26.14 -1.95 -29.36
N LEU A 256 25.00 -2.52 -28.96
CA LEU A 256 24.09 -1.99 -27.95
C LEU A 256 24.85 -1.80 -26.63
N ALA A 257 24.88 -0.57 -26.13
CA ALA A 257 25.19 -0.31 -24.74
C ALA A 257 24.10 -0.97 -23.87
N THR A 258 24.49 -1.97 -23.09
CA THR A 258 23.65 -2.60 -22.08
C THR A 258 23.23 -1.58 -21.02
N PRO A 259 21.93 -1.44 -20.67
CA PRO A 259 21.56 -0.68 -19.50
C PRO A 259 21.97 -1.50 -18.26
N THR A 260 22.96 -1.00 -17.54
CA THR A 260 23.35 -1.48 -16.21
C THR A 260 22.12 -1.50 -15.29
N GLY A 261 21.86 -2.67 -14.70
CA GLY A 261 20.75 -2.90 -13.79
C GLY A 261 20.74 -1.95 -12.59
N LEU A 262 19.54 -1.62 -12.14
CA LEU A 262 19.31 -0.99 -10.85
C LEU A 262 19.97 -1.84 -9.75
N PRO A 263 20.74 -1.24 -8.80
CA PRO A 263 21.31 -2.00 -7.71
C PRO A 263 20.21 -2.57 -6.79
N PRO A 264 20.39 -3.77 -6.21
CA PRO A 264 19.45 -4.31 -5.25
C PRO A 264 19.40 -3.42 -3.99
N ALA A 265 18.22 -3.31 -3.39
CA ALA A 265 18.01 -2.60 -2.14
C ALA A 265 18.96 -3.12 -1.04
N PRO A 266 19.55 -2.25 -0.20
CA PRO A 266 20.46 -2.68 0.85
C PRO A 266 19.71 -3.53 1.90
N ALA A 267 20.31 -4.67 2.27
CA ALA A 267 19.85 -5.50 3.38
C ALA A 267 20.03 -4.76 4.73
N PRO A 268 19.18 -5.03 5.74
CA PRO A 268 19.30 -4.38 7.04
C PRO A 268 20.59 -4.85 7.73
N ARG A 269 21.46 -3.90 8.11
CA ARG A 269 22.61 -4.18 8.96
C ARG A 269 22.14 -4.40 10.40
N VAL A 270 22.51 -5.55 10.95
CA VAL A 270 22.42 -5.87 12.38
C VAL A 270 23.30 -4.89 13.15
N MET A 271 22.72 -4.18 14.13
CA MET A 271 23.47 -3.31 15.03
C MET A 271 24.33 -4.17 15.96
N ALA A 272 25.65 -4.00 15.89
CA ALA A 272 26.57 -4.43 16.93
C ALA A 272 26.84 -3.24 17.88
N SER A 273 26.86 -3.56 19.16
CA SER A 273 26.94 -2.69 20.34
C SER A 273 28.17 -1.76 20.39
N THR A 274 27.96 -0.62 21.06
CA THR A 274 28.86 0.52 21.31
C THR A 274 30.17 0.19 22.03
N PRO A 275 31.14 1.12 22.00
CA PRO A 275 31.61 1.67 23.28
C PRO A 275 31.61 3.21 23.37
N ARG A 276 31.53 3.65 24.63
CA ARG A 276 31.39 4.98 25.24
C ARG A 276 32.40 6.06 24.81
N PRO A 277 32.01 7.36 24.69
CA PRO A 277 32.96 8.47 24.61
C PRO A 277 33.22 9.14 25.97
N ALA A 278 34.46 9.60 26.16
CA ALA A 278 34.95 10.46 27.25
C ALA A 278 35.05 11.94 26.80
N PRO A 279 35.17 12.92 27.71
CA PRO A 279 34.49 14.22 27.57
C PRO A 279 35.35 15.43 27.17
N MET A 280 34.62 16.52 26.92
CA MET A 280 34.95 17.96 27.02
C MET A 280 35.34 18.71 25.74
N ALA A 281 34.53 19.73 25.39
CA ALA A 281 34.92 21.14 25.52
C ALA A 281 33.67 22.04 25.50
N VAL A 282 33.66 23.02 26.40
CA VAL A 282 32.59 24.01 26.64
C VAL A 282 32.78 25.18 25.67
N ALA A 283 31.69 25.65 25.04
CA ALA A 283 31.68 26.95 24.34
C ALA A 283 30.32 27.66 24.53
N VAL A 284 30.38 28.69 25.37
CA VAL A 284 29.67 29.98 25.48
C VAL A 284 28.27 30.12 24.85
N ALA A 285 27.33 30.53 25.72
CA ALA A 285 25.92 30.83 25.45
C ALA A 285 25.68 32.17 24.72
N ALA A 286 24.65 32.19 23.87
CA ALA A 286 23.98 33.37 23.34
C ALA A 286 22.49 33.37 23.77
N PRO A 287 21.83 34.53 23.90
CA PRO A 287 20.65 34.71 24.76
C PRO A 287 19.35 34.15 24.17
N VAL A 288 18.54 33.57 25.05
CA VAL A 288 17.21 33.02 24.79
C VAL A 288 16.19 34.17 24.61
N PRO A 289 15.33 34.17 23.57
CA PRO A 289 14.21 35.10 23.49
C PRO A 289 13.13 34.73 24.53
N GLN A 290 12.64 35.73 25.28
CA GLN A 290 11.57 35.51 26.25
C GLN A 290 10.24 35.13 25.57
N PRO A 291 9.39 34.29 26.19
CA PRO A 291 8.08 33.94 25.66
C PRO A 291 7.11 35.14 25.74
N ILE A 292 6.43 35.43 24.63
CA ILE A 292 5.30 36.35 24.60
C ILE A 292 4.13 35.72 25.40
N PRO A 293 3.44 36.45 26.31
CA PRO A 293 2.31 35.91 27.05
C PRO A 293 1.14 35.58 26.12
N ALA A 294 0.62 34.35 26.23
CA ALA A 294 -0.58 33.92 25.49
C ALA A 294 -1.81 34.75 25.91
N PRO A 295 -2.69 35.16 24.97
CA PRO A 295 -3.96 35.79 25.31
C PRO A 295 -4.88 34.81 26.03
N LYS A 296 -5.57 35.32 27.07
CA LYS A 296 -6.51 34.56 27.89
C LYS A 296 -7.62 33.94 27.03
N PRO A 297 -7.99 32.65 27.24
CA PRO A 297 -9.09 32.04 26.53
C PRO A 297 -10.41 32.70 26.91
N THR A 298 -11.15 33.18 25.90
CA THR A 298 -12.53 33.60 26.00
C THR A 298 -13.41 32.38 26.37
N PRO A 299 -14.44 32.54 27.24
CA PRO A 299 -15.29 31.43 27.63
C PRO A 299 -16.04 30.85 26.42
N ALA A 300 -15.99 29.52 26.28
CA ALA A 300 -16.77 28.79 25.27
C ALA A 300 -18.27 29.09 25.42
N PRO A 301 -19.03 29.21 24.32
CA PRO A 301 -20.48 29.35 24.38
C PRO A 301 -21.07 28.11 25.06
N LYS A 302 -21.99 28.36 26.01
CA LYS A 302 -22.68 27.32 26.77
C LYS A 302 -23.36 26.32 25.81
N PRO A 303 -23.31 25.01 26.09
CA PRO A 303 -24.02 24.04 25.28
C PRO A 303 -25.52 24.33 25.29
N VAL A 304 -26.10 24.47 24.11
CA VAL A 304 -27.55 24.53 23.92
C VAL A 304 -28.11 23.17 24.34
N PRO A 305 -29.13 23.10 25.23
CA PRO A 305 -29.73 21.82 25.62
C PRO A 305 -30.29 21.14 24.38
N HIS A 306 -29.66 20.03 23.97
CA HIS A 306 -30.27 19.14 22.99
C HIS A 306 -31.38 18.40 23.72
N ALA A 307 -32.59 18.43 23.15
CA ALA A 307 -33.73 17.69 23.64
C ALA A 307 -33.33 16.23 23.92
N ALA A 308 -33.69 15.71 25.09
CA ALA A 308 -33.39 14.35 25.49
C ALA A 308 -33.87 13.36 24.42
N PRO A 309 -33.00 12.46 23.91
CA PRO A 309 -33.47 11.41 23.04
C PRO A 309 -34.34 10.46 23.88
N VAL A 310 -35.48 10.07 23.33
CA VAL A 310 -36.27 8.94 23.82
C VAL A 310 -35.40 7.68 23.58
N GLY A 311 -34.59 7.31 24.57
CA GLY A 311 -33.69 6.17 24.47
C GLY A 311 -32.68 6.11 25.63
N GLY A 312 -32.35 4.90 26.07
CA GLY A 312 -31.46 4.67 27.22
C GLY A 312 -29.99 5.03 26.97
N PRO A 313 -29.12 4.95 28.02
CA PRO A 313 -27.73 5.42 27.98
C PRO A 313 -26.78 4.51 27.17
N TRP A 314 -27.30 3.44 26.56
CA TRP A 314 -26.50 2.50 25.79
C TRP A 314 -26.50 2.85 24.31
N LYS A 315 -25.38 2.56 23.66
CA LYS A 315 -25.12 2.79 22.24
C LYS A 315 -24.52 1.54 21.63
N LEU A 316 -24.78 1.32 20.35
CA LEU A 316 -24.12 0.29 19.56
C LEU A 316 -23.02 0.94 18.72
N GLN A 317 -21.76 0.59 18.97
CA GLN A 317 -20.66 0.93 18.09
C GLN A 317 -20.60 -0.09 16.95
N LEU A 318 -20.93 0.36 15.75
CA LEU A 318 -20.99 -0.47 14.54
C LEU A 318 -19.63 -0.55 13.82
N GLY A 319 -18.72 0.38 14.11
CA GLY A 319 -17.37 0.40 13.55
C GLY A 319 -16.61 1.68 13.88
N ALA A 320 -15.31 1.69 13.53
CA ALA A 320 -14.44 2.86 13.59
C ALA A 320 -13.71 3.02 12.26
N PHE A 321 -13.95 4.12 11.56
CA PHE A 321 -13.55 4.30 10.17
C PHE A 321 -12.47 5.37 10.05
N GLY A 322 -11.39 5.06 9.33
CA GLY A 322 -10.36 6.04 8.98
C GLY A 322 -10.81 7.03 7.89
N VAL A 323 -11.87 6.68 7.15
CA VAL A 323 -12.48 7.52 6.11
C VAL A 323 -13.94 7.78 6.49
N ALA A 324 -14.30 9.05 6.67
CA ALA A 324 -15.63 9.43 7.17
C ALA A 324 -16.79 8.90 6.30
N GLY A 325 -16.60 8.85 4.97
CA GLY A 325 -17.61 8.33 4.04
C GLY A 325 -17.96 6.85 4.22
N ASN A 326 -17.07 6.04 4.83
CA ASN A 326 -17.36 4.62 5.09
C ASN A 326 -18.39 4.46 6.19
N ALA A 327 -18.39 5.35 7.18
CA ALA A 327 -19.42 5.40 8.20
C ALA A 327 -20.80 5.72 7.58
N ASP A 328 -20.84 6.59 6.56
CA ASP A 328 -22.08 6.89 5.81
C ASP A 328 -22.57 5.69 4.99
N ALA A 329 -21.66 5.00 4.32
CA ALA A 329 -21.96 3.82 3.52
C ALA A 329 -22.47 2.66 4.40
N LEU A 330 -21.79 2.36 5.51
CA LEU A 330 -22.26 1.34 6.46
C LEU A 330 -23.62 1.72 7.03
N TRP A 331 -23.79 2.99 7.47
CA TRP A 331 -25.08 3.46 8.00
C TRP A 331 -26.21 3.28 6.98
N THR A 332 -25.96 3.59 5.71
CA THR A 332 -26.95 3.43 4.64
C THR A 332 -27.39 1.97 4.46
N LYS A 333 -26.47 1.01 4.66
CA LYS A 333 -26.74 -0.42 4.59
C LYS A 333 -27.52 -0.95 5.80
N VAL A 334 -27.25 -0.42 6.99
CA VAL A 334 -27.78 -0.98 8.25
C VAL A 334 -28.98 -0.21 8.83
N LYS A 335 -29.24 1.03 8.39
CA LYS A 335 -30.32 1.89 8.94
C LYS A 335 -31.73 1.29 8.82
N SER A 336 -31.94 0.36 7.89
CA SER A 336 -33.22 -0.33 7.68
C SER A 336 -33.30 -1.67 8.40
N MET A 337 -32.25 -2.12 9.08
CA MET A 337 -32.26 -3.35 9.86
C MET A 337 -33.14 -3.15 11.11
N PRO A 338 -33.96 -4.14 11.52
CA PRO A 338 -34.83 -4.03 12.68
C PRO A 338 -34.09 -3.62 13.97
N GLU A 339 -32.83 -4.02 14.09
CA GLU A 339 -31.96 -3.74 15.23
C GLU A 339 -31.48 -2.30 15.29
N ILE A 340 -31.51 -1.55 14.17
CA ILE A 340 -30.99 -0.18 14.04
C ILE A 340 -32.10 0.83 13.70
N ALA A 341 -33.16 0.37 13.04
CA ALA A 341 -34.26 1.22 12.60
C ALA A 341 -34.89 1.95 13.80
N GLY A 342 -35.03 3.27 13.68
CA GLY A 342 -35.56 4.13 14.75
C GLY A 342 -34.52 4.61 15.76
N HIS A 343 -33.28 4.08 15.74
CA HIS A 343 -32.20 4.54 16.60
C HIS A 343 -31.38 5.67 15.92
N PRO A 344 -31.14 6.81 16.59
CA PRO A 344 -30.38 7.90 16.00
C PRO A 344 -28.93 7.52 15.72
N ARG A 345 -28.39 8.07 14.63
CA ARG A 345 -26.97 7.98 14.29
C ARG A 345 -26.17 8.98 15.12
N ALA A 346 -25.01 8.57 15.64
CA ALA A 346 -23.98 9.48 16.13
C ALA A 346 -22.61 9.11 15.54
N ASN A 347 -21.88 10.11 15.03
CA ASN A 347 -20.50 9.98 14.60
C ASN A 347 -19.61 10.65 15.66
N VAL A 348 -18.72 9.88 16.30
CA VAL A 348 -17.82 10.41 17.33
C VAL A 348 -16.38 10.38 16.80
N PRO A 349 -15.74 11.53 16.54
CA PRO A 349 -14.35 11.56 16.12
C PRO A 349 -13.44 11.15 17.29
N VAL A 350 -12.53 10.20 17.04
CA VAL A 350 -11.53 9.71 18.00
C VAL A 350 -10.17 9.65 17.30
N GLY A 351 -9.34 10.66 17.51
CA GLY A 351 -8.05 10.77 16.81
C GLY A 351 -8.23 10.90 15.30
N LYS A 352 -7.68 9.95 14.52
CA LYS A 352 -7.78 9.90 13.05
C LYS A 352 -8.96 9.05 12.54
N VAL A 353 -9.79 8.50 13.43
CA VAL A 353 -10.92 7.63 13.05
C VAL A 353 -12.24 8.19 13.56
N THR A 354 -13.34 7.86 12.89
CA THR A 354 -14.71 8.21 13.29
C THR A 354 -15.44 6.95 13.73
N ARG A 355 -15.90 6.92 14.98
CA ARG A 355 -16.76 5.85 15.50
C ARG A 355 -18.20 6.09 15.03
N LEU A 356 -18.77 5.09 14.37
CA LEU A 356 -20.19 5.09 14.00
C LEU A 356 -21.00 4.42 15.10
N LEU A 357 -21.93 5.17 15.69
CA LEU A 357 -22.78 4.72 16.79
C LEU A 357 -24.26 4.78 16.38
N ALA A 358 -25.05 3.80 16.80
CA ALA A 358 -26.50 3.91 16.94
C ALA A 358 -26.83 4.15 18.42
N THR A 359 -27.65 5.14 18.75
CA THR A 359 -27.89 5.56 20.13
C THR A 359 -29.31 5.23 20.62
N GLY A 360 -29.53 5.36 21.93
CA GLY A 360 -30.85 5.27 22.53
C GLY A 360 -31.31 3.86 22.89
N TYR A 361 -30.38 2.99 23.27
CA TYR A 361 -30.69 1.62 23.70
C TYR A 361 -30.79 1.52 25.23
N SER A 362 -31.61 0.58 25.71
CA SER A 362 -31.42 -0.01 27.04
C SER A 362 -30.24 -0.97 27.03
N GLU A 363 -29.78 -1.41 28.21
CA GLU A 363 -28.70 -2.40 28.31
C GLU A 363 -29.07 -3.71 27.60
N GLU A 364 -30.27 -4.22 27.86
CA GLU A 364 -30.74 -5.50 27.33
C GLU A 364 -30.97 -5.42 25.82
N SER A 365 -31.57 -4.32 25.35
CA SER A 365 -31.81 -4.10 23.91
C SER A 365 -30.50 -3.90 23.16
N ALA A 366 -29.52 -3.18 23.73
CA ALA A 366 -28.20 -3.02 23.14
C ALA A 366 -27.50 -4.38 22.99
N GLN A 367 -27.41 -5.15 24.06
CA GLN A 367 -26.76 -6.47 24.02
C GLN A 367 -27.46 -7.43 23.05
N SER A 368 -28.79 -7.43 23.03
CA SER A 368 -29.59 -8.27 22.14
C SER A 368 -29.40 -7.89 20.66
N ALA A 369 -29.54 -6.61 20.34
CA ALA A 369 -29.32 -6.09 18.99
C ALA A 369 -27.89 -6.40 18.51
N CYS A 370 -26.91 -6.20 19.38
CA CYS A 370 -25.51 -6.44 19.04
C CYS A 370 -25.21 -7.90 18.72
N ARG A 371 -25.76 -8.86 19.49
CA ARG A 371 -25.66 -10.29 19.19
C ARG A 371 -26.25 -10.65 17.82
N LYS A 372 -27.40 -10.06 17.47
CA LYS A 372 -28.05 -10.30 16.17
C LYS A 372 -27.24 -9.72 15.01
N LEU A 373 -26.73 -8.50 15.17
CA LEU A 373 -25.87 -7.85 14.17
C LEU A 373 -24.59 -8.67 13.93
N THR A 374 -23.94 -9.14 15.00
CA THR A 374 -22.77 -10.04 14.90
C THR A 374 -23.13 -11.37 14.23
N GLY A 375 -24.30 -11.93 14.53
CA GLY A 375 -24.81 -13.13 13.83
C GLY A 375 -25.08 -12.91 12.33
N ALA A 376 -25.37 -11.67 11.92
CA ALA A 376 -25.50 -11.26 10.53
C ALA A 376 -24.16 -10.85 9.86
N GLY A 377 -23.03 -11.07 10.53
CA GLY A 377 -21.70 -10.75 10.03
C GLY A 377 -21.29 -9.28 10.15
N LEU A 378 -22.01 -8.48 10.94
CA LEU A 378 -21.64 -7.08 11.20
C LEU A 378 -20.86 -6.95 12.51
N SER A 379 -19.85 -6.09 12.51
CA SER A 379 -19.18 -5.73 13.76
C SER A 379 -20.10 -4.90 14.64
N CYS A 380 -20.20 -5.25 15.91
CA CYS A 380 -20.96 -4.49 16.89
C CYS A 380 -20.33 -4.59 18.29
N MET A 381 -20.34 -3.48 19.03
CA MET A 381 -20.04 -3.43 20.45
C MET A 381 -21.09 -2.58 21.18
N ALA A 382 -21.73 -3.15 22.19
CA ALA A 382 -22.62 -2.40 23.09
C ALA A 382 -21.74 -1.61 24.09
N VAL A 383 -21.89 -0.29 24.10
CA VAL A 383 -21.14 0.62 24.96
C VAL A 383 -22.09 1.51 25.72
N LYS A 384 -21.76 1.76 26.99
CA LYS A 384 -22.44 2.74 27.84
C LYS A 384 -21.62 4.03 27.84
N ASP A 385 -22.31 5.16 27.89
CA ASP A 385 -21.67 6.48 28.06
C ASP A 385 -20.76 6.58 29.29
#